data_AF-A0A9D9N998-F1
#
_entry.id   AF-A0A9D9N998-F1
#
_cell.length_a   1.000
_cell.length_b   1.000
_cell.length_c   1.000
_cell.angle_alpha   90.00
_cell.angle_beta   90.00
_cell.angle_gamma   90.00
#
_symmetry.space_group_name_H-M   'P 1'
#
loop_
_entity.id
_entity.type
_entity.pdbx_description
1 polymer ?
#
loop_
_entity_poly.entity_id
_entity_poly.type
_entity_poly.pdbx_seq_one_letter_code
_entity_poly.pdbx_strand_id
1 'polypeptide(L)'
;MIKRFFYPSLLLFSFMFAGCSPEKSDPDPYPEPPTPVAPVISVDPVQFQVPAEGGDFSFAYSIDNPSDTAELSVSCAEDWVSLSDNGGTVGFSVSPWESMEGVRTAEILLSYTGAEDVTVSVVQSPAELPACPVEMYIVHESYYYARITWLPENDDLAYISFIMDKETFDSYESEDALFADDVAFYQERADALGVSLEEYITAFDVLYQGGMTEDVTGRTPGTEYVVYTYAAVLQDGALVRTSAIGTQEFRTKELVIKEADFTIEAEELRSNRMTLNVSTDDTDFRFAMTLFSESDFSQFPDEQSAAEEMIRLLEIAIYNNGLSWEDVTYSGEGRAHYDDLIAGGKYYAVACGVDDAVIISNVAIREFVVPMPEITDACTFSAEFTNVTQTEMDVTVVPSDGSTRYLAVIEESSAFTSVNTPEVYVARLLYNLVYFDAVDWSNTPLLHSGTHTFNSNTDVVNPEYLKADTDYTLLVFGVDEYGERTTQIAEFEQRTPSAQQEDLEIGIEITSVEEKAINAVFTPSADNVNYHFDAYPLEDYEGETPESFMEYVIAINGEYLKLYQGRQEYSFTYYFPRPEYVVFAFGYNGEITSDLYMKRVNMSTGEVTDMGIVPRETAQKYFESRR
;
A
#
# COMPACT_ATOMS: atom_id res chain seq x y z
N MET A 1 24.20 -8.34 -51.65
CA MET A 1 24.49 -9.57 -52.41
C MET A 1 23.23 -9.91 -53.20
N ILE A 2 23.38 -10.06 -54.51
CA ILE A 2 22.37 -10.18 -55.60
C ILE A 2 21.62 -11.54 -55.46
N LYS A 3 20.28 -11.72 -55.53
CA LYS A 3 19.20 -11.44 -56.52
C LYS A 3 17.85 -11.70 -55.77
N ARG A 4 16.84 -10.82 -55.76
CA ARG A 4 15.77 -10.56 -56.77
C ARG A 4 15.03 -11.83 -57.28
N PHE A 5 13.69 -11.94 -57.42
CA PHE A 5 12.54 -11.02 -57.35
C PHE A 5 11.23 -11.85 -57.48
N PHE A 6 10.14 -11.39 -56.83
CA PHE A 6 8.75 -11.25 -57.32
C PHE A 6 7.82 -12.44 -57.71
N TYR A 7 6.73 -12.55 -56.92
CA TYR A 7 5.29 -12.73 -57.22
C TYR A 7 4.77 -12.01 -58.51
N PRO A 8 3.50 -12.13 -59.03
CA PRO A 8 2.24 -12.66 -58.42
C PRO A 8 1.21 -13.38 -59.36
N SER A 9 0.11 -13.83 -58.73
CA SER A 9 -1.35 -13.79 -59.11
C SER A 9 -1.96 -14.17 -60.48
N LEU A 10 -3.08 -14.89 -60.33
CA LEU A 10 -4.43 -14.78 -60.95
C LEU A 10 -4.81 -15.53 -62.25
N LEU A 11 -6.01 -16.15 -62.14
CA LEU A 11 -7.12 -16.29 -63.11
C LEU A 11 -7.28 -17.55 -64.00
N LEU A 12 -8.37 -18.27 -63.65
CA LEU A 12 -9.43 -18.97 -64.39
C LEU A 12 -9.39 -19.21 -65.93
N PHE A 13 -9.89 -20.42 -66.25
CA PHE A 13 -10.78 -20.85 -67.36
C PHE A 13 -10.24 -21.11 -68.80
N SER A 14 -10.24 -22.41 -69.12
CA SER A 14 -10.93 -23.09 -70.24
C SER A 14 -10.53 -22.98 -71.72
N PHE A 15 -10.60 -24.19 -72.33
CA PHE A 15 -10.87 -24.60 -73.72
C PHE A 15 -9.72 -24.74 -74.76
N MET A 16 -9.52 -26.02 -75.14
CA MET A 16 -9.29 -26.63 -76.47
C MET A 16 -8.38 -25.94 -77.51
N PHE A 17 -7.44 -26.70 -78.10
CA PHE A 17 -7.63 -27.43 -79.38
C PHE A 17 -6.35 -28.19 -79.83
N ALA A 18 -6.57 -29.44 -80.23
CA ALA A 18 -6.02 -30.23 -81.35
C ALA A 18 -4.60 -30.03 -81.96
N GLY A 19 -3.98 -31.17 -82.25
CA GLY A 19 -3.11 -31.44 -83.42
C GLY A 19 -2.68 -32.93 -83.43
N CYS A 20 -3.39 -33.83 -84.15
CA CYS A 20 -3.05 -34.43 -85.47
C CYS A 20 -1.61 -34.99 -85.57
N SER A 21 -1.29 -36.21 -86.06
CA SER A 21 -1.90 -37.23 -86.97
C SER A 21 -0.87 -38.41 -87.05
N PRO A 22 -0.96 -39.49 -87.87
CA PRO A 22 -2.08 -40.10 -88.60
C PRO A 22 -2.19 -41.66 -88.50
N GLU A 23 -3.42 -42.12 -88.69
CA GLU A 23 -3.93 -43.25 -89.51
C GLU A 23 -3.00 -44.38 -90.04
N LYS A 24 -3.40 -45.64 -89.76
CA LYS A 24 -3.42 -46.75 -90.74
C LYS A 24 -4.51 -47.78 -90.37
N SER A 25 -5.23 -48.21 -91.40
CA SER A 25 -6.49 -48.97 -91.38
C SER A 25 -6.34 -50.48 -91.57
N ASP A 26 -7.29 -51.20 -90.95
CA ASP A 26 -7.86 -52.55 -91.22
C ASP A 26 -7.07 -53.84 -90.92
N PRO A 27 -7.74 -54.99 -90.62
CA PRO A 27 -9.13 -55.22 -90.19
C PRO A 27 -9.29 -56.11 -88.92
N ASP A 28 -10.52 -56.16 -88.40
CA ASP A 28 -11.03 -56.98 -87.29
C ASP A 28 -10.54 -58.45 -87.22
N PRO A 29 -10.14 -58.93 -86.03
CA PRO A 29 -10.30 -60.32 -85.62
C PRO A 29 -11.41 -60.46 -84.55
N TYR A 30 -12.27 -61.45 -84.76
CA TYR A 30 -13.29 -62.05 -83.87
C TYR A 30 -13.24 -61.73 -82.36
N PRO A 31 -14.41 -61.58 -81.69
CA PRO A 31 -14.49 -61.23 -80.27
C PRO A 31 -13.84 -62.30 -79.40
N GLU A 32 -12.85 -61.90 -78.61
CA GLU A 32 -12.28 -62.71 -77.53
C GLU A 32 -13.36 -62.95 -76.46
N PRO A 33 -13.42 -64.15 -75.83
CA PRO A 33 -14.31 -64.41 -74.71
C PRO A 33 -14.00 -63.44 -73.55
N PRO A 34 -14.99 -62.94 -72.81
CA PRO A 34 -14.77 -61.95 -71.76
C PRO A 34 -13.79 -62.51 -70.73
N THR A 35 -12.70 -61.77 -70.51
CA THR A 35 -11.77 -62.01 -69.40
C THR A 35 -12.57 -61.82 -68.11
N PRO A 36 -12.50 -62.75 -67.12
CA PRO A 36 -13.17 -62.53 -65.84
C PRO A 36 -12.60 -61.26 -65.21
N VAL A 37 -13.45 -60.25 -65.01
CA VAL A 37 -13.08 -59.00 -64.35
C VAL A 37 -12.99 -59.29 -62.86
N ALA A 38 -11.88 -58.90 -62.22
CA ALA A 38 -11.70 -59.10 -60.79
C ALA A 38 -12.76 -58.32 -59.98
N PRO A 39 -13.23 -58.85 -58.85
CA PRO A 39 -14.12 -58.11 -57.96
C PRO A 39 -13.44 -56.83 -57.46
N VAL A 40 -14.18 -55.73 -57.31
CA VAL A 40 -13.67 -54.45 -56.77
C VAL A 40 -14.62 -53.96 -55.68
N ILE A 41 -14.09 -53.67 -54.50
CA ILE A 41 -14.85 -53.07 -53.40
C ILE A 41 -14.83 -51.55 -53.57
N SER A 42 -16.01 -50.93 -53.56
CA SER A 42 -16.17 -49.47 -53.63
C SER A 42 -16.91 -48.98 -52.39
N VAL A 43 -16.30 -48.04 -51.66
CA VAL A 43 -16.83 -47.40 -50.45
C VAL A 43 -16.67 -45.88 -50.58
N ASP A 44 -17.71 -45.13 -50.21
CA ASP A 44 -17.68 -43.66 -50.13
C ASP A 44 -18.63 -43.20 -49.00
N PRO A 45 -18.17 -42.45 -47.98
CA PRO A 45 -16.79 -41.99 -47.75
C PRO A 45 -15.88 -43.06 -47.14
N VAL A 46 -14.56 -42.94 -47.36
CA VAL A 46 -13.53 -43.79 -46.75
C VAL A 46 -13.00 -43.27 -45.42
N GLN A 47 -13.56 -42.16 -44.91
CA GLN A 47 -13.22 -41.58 -43.61
C GLN A 47 -14.46 -41.04 -42.91
N PHE A 48 -14.57 -41.29 -41.60
CA PHE A 48 -15.62 -40.80 -40.72
C PHE A 48 -15.03 -40.00 -39.56
N GLN A 49 -15.57 -38.81 -39.31
CA GLN A 49 -15.30 -38.01 -38.11
C GLN A 49 -16.42 -38.26 -37.11
N VAL A 50 -16.07 -38.70 -35.91
CA VAL A 50 -16.99 -39.12 -34.86
C VAL A 50 -16.78 -38.23 -33.63
N PRO A 51 -17.85 -37.70 -33.00
CA PRO A 51 -17.72 -36.89 -31.80
C PRO A 51 -17.33 -37.74 -30.58
N ALA A 52 -16.91 -37.08 -29.51
CA ALA A 52 -16.43 -37.75 -28.31
C ALA A 52 -17.48 -38.66 -27.67
N GLU A 53 -18.77 -38.35 -27.77
CA GLU A 53 -19.85 -39.18 -27.21
C GLU A 53 -20.01 -40.52 -27.95
N GLY A 54 -19.36 -40.68 -29.11
CA GLY A 54 -19.51 -41.84 -29.95
C GLY A 54 -20.90 -41.92 -30.59
N GLY A 55 -21.34 -43.12 -30.94
CA GLY A 55 -22.65 -43.34 -31.54
C GLY A 55 -22.67 -44.42 -32.62
N ASP A 56 -23.84 -44.61 -33.22
CA ASP A 56 -24.07 -45.57 -34.30
C ASP A 56 -23.97 -44.90 -35.67
N PHE A 57 -23.10 -45.46 -36.51
CA PHE A 57 -22.84 -44.97 -37.86
C PHE A 57 -22.97 -46.11 -38.86
N SER A 58 -23.08 -45.79 -40.15
CA SER A 58 -23.06 -46.80 -41.20
C SER A 58 -22.57 -46.24 -42.51
N PHE A 59 -22.01 -47.11 -43.34
CA PHE A 59 -21.66 -46.79 -44.72
C PHE A 59 -22.08 -47.91 -45.67
N ALA A 60 -22.45 -47.51 -46.88
CA ALA A 60 -22.75 -48.44 -47.95
C ALA A 60 -21.45 -48.87 -48.63
N TYR A 61 -21.41 -50.12 -49.07
CA TYR A 61 -20.37 -50.64 -49.95
C TYR A 61 -21.01 -51.32 -51.14
N SER A 62 -20.30 -51.35 -52.26
CA SER A 62 -20.68 -52.13 -53.43
C SER A 62 -19.50 -52.97 -53.90
N ILE A 63 -19.78 -54.16 -54.42
CA ILE A 63 -18.77 -55.04 -55.00
C ILE A 63 -19.10 -55.16 -56.48
N ASP A 64 -18.28 -54.53 -57.32
CA ASP A 64 -18.38 -54.67 -58.76
C ASP A 64 -17.79 -56.02 -59.18
N ASN A 65 -18.48 -56.74 -60.07
CA ASN A 65 -18.09 -58.09 -60.54
C ASN A 65 -17.94 -59.12 -59.40
N PRO A 66 -18.95 -59.33 -58.54
CA PRO A 66 -18.86 -60.27 -57.42
C PRO A 66 -18.74 -61.71 -57.93
N SER A 67 -18.03 -62.55 -57.16
CA SER A 67 -17.92 -63.99 -57.40
C SER A 67 -19.09 -64.72 -56.78
N ASP A 68 -19.61 -65.75 -57.45
CA ASP A 68 -20.73 -66.58 -56.96
C ASP A 68 -20.39 -67.38 -55.67
N THR A 69 -19.12 -67.40 -55.24
CA THR A 69 -18.63 -68.22 -54.11
C THR A 69 -17.91 -67.46 -53.00
N ALA A 70 -17.70 -66.14 -53.13
CA ALA A 70 -16.96 -65.36 -52.13
C ALA A 70 -17.91 -64.46 -51.32
N GLU A 71 -17.66 -64.39 -50.01
CA GLU A 71 -18.38 -63.54 -49.05
C GLU A 71 -17.45 -62.41 -48.59
N LEU A 72 -18.03 -61.24 -48.29
CA LEU A 72 -17.29 -60.12 -47.69
C LEU A 72 -16.99 -60.43 -46.23
N SER A 73 -15.76 -60.15 -45.79
CA SER A 73 -15.39 -60.11 -44.38
C SER A 73 -15.12 -58.67 -43.98
N VAL A 74 -15.71 -58.24 -42.86
CA VAL A 74 -15.49 -56.91 -42.27
C VAL A 74 -14.90 -57.09 -40.88
N SER A 75 -13.82 -56.38 -40.58
CA SER A 75 -13.15 -56.48 -39.29
C SER A 75 -12.60 -55.13 -38.82
N CYS A 76 -12.49 -54.95 -37.51
CA CYS A 76 -11.82 -53.83 -36.86
C CYS A 76 -10.98 -54.38 -35.71
N ALA A 77 -9.74 -53.92 -35.57
CA ALA A 77 -8.83 -54.38 -34.52
C ALA A 77 -9.14 -53.73 -33.16
N GLU A 78 -9.74 -52.55 -33.19
CA GLU A 78 -10.06 -51.73 -32.03
C GLU A 78 -11.36 -52.18 -31.38
N ASP A 79 -11.33 -52.43 -30.07
CA ASP A 79 -12.46 -52.93 -29.27
C ASP A 79 -13.54 -51.87 -29.00
N TRP A 80 -13.21 -50.59 -29.17
CA TRP A 80 -14.13 -49.47 -29.06
C TRP A 80 -14.97 -49.22 -30.32
N VAL A 81 -14.76 -50.01 -31.39
CA VAL A 81 -15.60 -50.03 -32.59
C VAL A 81 -16.24 -51.40 -32.76
N SER A 82 -17.56 -51.47 -32.60
CA SER A 82 -18.34 -52.71 -32.81
C SER A 82 -18.95 -52.72 -34.22
N LEU A 83 -18.92 -53.85 -34.91
CA LEU A 83 -19.39 -53.96 -36.30
C LEU A 83 -20.68 -54.78 -36.41
N SER A 84 -21.51 -54.42 -37.39
CA SER A 84 -22.68 -55.17 -37.86
C SER A 84 -22.75 -55.11 -39.38
N ASP A 85 -22.87 -56.26 -40.05
CA ASP A 85 -23.05 -56.32 -41.51
C ASP A 85 -24.47 -56.79 -41.83
N ASN A 86 -25.17 -56.02 -42.67
CA ASN A 86 -26.53 -56.30 -43.10
C ASN A 86 -26.66 -56.51 -44.62
N GLY A 87 -25.56 -56.75 -45.32
CA GLY A 87 -25.54 -56.99 -46.77
C GLY A 87 -25.71 -55.70 -47.58
N GLY A 88 -24.59 -55.15 -48.07
CA GLY A 88 -24.53 -53.87 -48.78
C GLY A 88 -24.46 -52.63 -47.87
N THR A 89 -24.47 -52.80 -46.55
CA THR A 89 -24.24 -51.74 -45.57
C THR A 89 -23.55 -52.31 -44.34
N VAL A 90 -22.42 -51.68 -43.97
CA VAL A 90 -21.74 -51.94 -42.70
C VAL A 90 -22.21 -50.90 -41.71
N GLY A 91 -22.85 -51.34 -40.62
CA GLY A 91 -23.09 -50.53 -39.43
C GLY A 91 -21.94 -50.68 -38.44
N PHE A 92 -21.49 -49.58 -37.84
CA PHE A 92 -20.47 -49.59 -36.80
C PHE A 92 -20.85 -48.68 -35.64
N SER A 93 -20.66 -49.16 -34.42
CA SER A 93 -20.93 -48.43 -33.18
C SER A 93 -19.61 -48.04 -32.53
N VAL A 94 -19.46 -46.75 -32.26
CA VAL A 94 -18.26 -46.18 -31.63
C VAL A 94 -18.57 -45.88 -30.17
N SER A 95 -17.78 -46.42 -29.25
CA SER A 95 -17.89 -46.11 -27.82
C SER A 95 -17.51 -44.64 -27.53
N PRO A 96 -18.02 -44.04 -26.45
CA PRO A 96 -17.56 -42.73 -26.00
C PRO A 96 -16.04 -42.68 -25.79
N TRP A 97 -15.43 -41.54 -26.09
CA TRP A 97 -14.05 -41.19 -25.80
C TRP A 97 -14.03 -40.16 -24.68
N GLU A 98 -13.69 -40.64 -23.48
CA GLU A 98 -13.70 -39.81 -22.25
C GLU A 98 -12.37 -39.05 -22.04
N SER A 99 -11.43 -39.12 -22.99
CA SER A 99 -10.17 -38.38 -22.91
C SER A 99 -10.38 -36.91 -23.29
N MET A 100 -9.82 -36.01 -22.49
CA MET A 100 -9.76 -34.57 -22.78
C MET A 100 -8.61 -34.23 -23.74
N GLU A 101 -7.71 -35.18 -24.02
CA GLU A 101 -6.57 -34.99 -24.91
C GLU A 101 -6.46 -36.11 -25.96
N GLY A 102 -6.08 -35.72 -27.17
CA GLY A 102 -5.71 -36.63 -28.24
C GLY A 102 -6.89 -37.18 -29.05
N VAL A 103 -6.61 -37.40 -30.34
CA VAL A 103 -7.50 -38.06 -31.29
C VAL A 103 -7.20 -39.55 -31.26
N ARG A 104 -8.23 -40.41 -31.25
CA ARG A 104 -8.06 -41.85 -31.48
C ARG A 104 -8.63 -42.24 -32.84
N THR A 105 -7.93 -43.17 -33.50
CA THR A 105 -8.25 -43.61 -34.86
C THR A 105 -8.42 -45.12 -34.91
N ALA A 106 -9.45 -45.61 -35.61
CA ALA A 106 -9.65 -47.01 -35.94
C ALA A 106 -9.71 -47.21 -37.45
N GLU A 107 -9.38 -48.43 -37.88
CA GLU A 107 -9.45 -48.84 -39.28
C GLU A 107 -10.41 -50.02 -39.42
N ILE A 108 -11.50 -49.83 -40.16
CA ILE A 108 -12.44 -50.89 -40.54
C ILE A 108 -11.98 -51.46 -41.87
N LEU A 109 -11.55 -52.72 -41.87
CA LEU A 109 -11.03 -53.43 -43.04
C LEU A 109 -12.15 -54.25 -43.71
N LEU A 110 -12.37 -54.01 -45.00
CA LEU A 110 -13.24 -54.80 -45.87
C LEU A 110 -12.39 -55.68 -46.78
N SER A 111 -12.52 -57.00 -46.63
CA SER A 111 -11.79 -57.99 -47.43
C SER A 111 -12.75 -58.88 -48.23
N TYR A 112 -12.53 -59.00 -49.54
CA TYR A 112 -13.31 -59.88 -50.42
C TYR A 112 -12.35 -60.69 -51.31
N THR A 113 -12.53 -62.01 -51.36
CA THR A 113 -11.58 -62.88 -52.08
C THR A 113 -11.52 -62.54 -53.57
N GLY A 114 -10.36 -62.07 -54.02
CA GLY A 114 -10.13 -61.64 -55.41
C GLY A 114 -10.23 -60.13 -55.65
N ALA A 115 -10.63 -59.34 -54.64
CA ALA A 115 -10.53 -57.89 -54.62
C ALA A 115 -9.33 -57.41 -53.79
N GLU A 116 -8.91 -56.17 -54.00
CA GLU A 116 -8.02 -55.46 -53.08
C GLU A 116 -8.82 -55.02 -51.85
N ASP A 117 -8.23 -55.16 -50.66
CA ASP A 117 -8.89 -54.79 -49.41
C ASP A 117 -9.07 -53.26 -49.32
N VAL A 118 -10.19 -52.82 -48.77
CA VAL A 118 -10.51 -51.39 -48.57
C VAL A 118 -10.57 -51.08 -47.09
N THR A 119 -9.85 -50.04 -46.68
CA THR A 119 -9.87 -49.54 -45.30
C THR A 119 -10.73 -48.29 -45.20
N VAL A 120 -11.62 -48.28 -44.22
CA VAL A 120 -12.38 -47.08 -43.80
C VAL A 120 -11.81 -46.59 -42.48
N SER A 121 -11.35 -45.33 -42.46
CA SER A 121 -10.79 -44.70 -41.25
C SER A 121 -11.89 -44.07 -40.41
N VAL A 122 -11.92 -44.38 -39.11
CA VAL A 122 -12.79 -43.74 -38.12
C VAL A 122 -11.92 -42.91 -37.21
N VAL A 123 -12.14 -41.60 -37.18
CA VAL A 123 -11.39 -40.63 -36.39
C VAL A 123 -12.33 -40.07 -35.34
N GLN A 124 -12.04 -40.30 -34.06
CA GLN A 124 -12.82 -39.77 -32.94
C GLN A 124 -12.04 -38.66 -32.24
N SER A 125 -12.63 -37.46 -32.22
CA SER A 125 -12.05 -36.28 -31.57
C SER A 125 -12.44 -36.21 -30.09
N PRO A 126 -11.65 -35.55 -29.22
CA PRO A 126 -12.02 -35.31 -27.83
C PRO A 126 -13.24 -34.38 -27.72
N ALA A 127 -13.84 -34.33 -26.53
CA ALA A 127 -14.97 -33.44 -26.29
C ALA A 127 -14.52 -31.98 -26.38
N GLU A 128 -15.25 -31.14 -27.11
CA GLU A 128 -15.02 -29.69 -27.07
C GLU A 128 -15.35 -29.17 -25.66
N LEU A 129 -14.45 -28.35 -25.11
CA LEU A 129 -14.72 -27.71 -23.83
C LEU A 129 -15.90 -26.74 -23.97
N PRO A 130 -16.81 -26.68 -22.98
CA PRO A 130 -17.90 -25.72 -22.97
C PRO A 130 -17.35 -24.29 -22.98
N ALA A 131 -18.16 -23.33 -23.43
CA ALA A 131 -17.81 -21.91 -23.37
C ALA A 131 -17.43 -21.50 -21.93
N CYS A 132 -16.57 -20.49 -21.80
CA CYS A 132 -16.17 -19.99 -20.48
C CYS A 132 -17.39 -19.55 -19.66
N PRO A 133 -17.60 -20.12 -18.46
CA PRO A 133 -18.74 -19.79 -17.60
C PRO A 133 -18.49 -18.55 -16.72
N VAL A 134 -17.51 -17.71 -17.06
CA VAL A 134 -17.18 -16.47 -16.34
C VAL A 134 -17.31 -15.29 -17.28
N GLU A 135 -18.24 -14.38 -16.99
CA GLU A 135 -18.36 -13.10 -17.70
C GLU A 135 -17.38 -12.08 -17.14
N MET A 136 -16.77 -11.27 -18.00
CA MET A 136 -15.83 -10.22 -17.62
C MET A 136 -16.31 -8.86 -18.11
N TYR A 137 -16.22 -7.85 -17.25
CA TYR A 137 -16.64 -6.48 -17.56
C TYR A 137 -15.52 -5.51 -17.22
N ILE A 138 -15.08 -4.73 -18.21
CA ILE A 138 -14.19 -3.59 -17.99
C ILE A 138 -15.06 -2.43 -17.52
N VAL A 139 -14.95 -2.07 -16.24
CA VAL A 139 -15.81 -1.03 -15.65
C VAL A 139 -15.15 0.34 -15.63
N HIS A 140 -13.81 0.40 -15.70
CA HIS A 140 -13.04 1.65 -15.79
C HIS A 140 -11.69 1.40 -16.46
N GLU A 141 -11.23 2.35 -17.29
CA GLU A 141 -9.92 2.34 -17.93
C GLU A 141 -9.12 3.56 -17.47
N SER A 142 -7.95 3.33 -16.88
CA SER A 142 -7.01 4.36 -16.45
C SER A 142 -5.72 4.30 -17.27
N TYR A 143 -4.70 5.06 -16.87
CA TYR A 143 -3.39 5.09 -17.55
C TYR A 143 -2.55 3.85 -17.19
N TYR A 144 -2.54 3.44 -15.92
CA TYR A 144 -1.70 2.36 -15.40
C TYR A 144 -2.50 1.18 -14.83
N TYR A 145 -3.83 1.23 -14.89
CA TYR A 145 -4.70 0.16 -14.44
C TYR A 145 -6.02 0.16 -15.19
N ALA A 146 -6.78 -0.92 -15.02
CA ALA A 146 -8.20 -0.97 -15.35
C ALA A 146 -8.96 -1.55 -14.16
N ARG A 147 -10.23 -1.21 -14.00
CA ARG A 147 -11.10 -1.90 -13.05
C ARG A 147 -11.89 -2.95 -13.81
N ILE A 148 -11.82 -4.19 -13.36
CA ILE A 148 -12.45 -5.33 -14.02
C ILE A 148 -13.34 -6.07 -13.03
N THR A 149 -14.50 -6.50 -13.49
CA THR A 149 -15.42 -7.36 -12.74
C THR A 149 -15.47 -8.73 -13.40
N TRP A 150 -15.33 -9.79 -12.60
CA TRP A 150 -15.50 -11.19 -13.00
C TRP A 150 -16.78 -11.73 -12.35
N LEU A 151 -17.69 -12.27 -13.16
CA LEU A 151 -18.95 -12.85 -12.72
C LEU A 151 -19.03 -14.32 -13.17
N PRO A 152 -18.65 -15.28 -12.30
CA PRO A 152 -18.86 -16.70 -12.61
C PRO A 152 -20.35 -17.06 -12.58
N GLU A 153 -20.75 -18.09 -13.34
CA GLU A 153 -22.14 -18.57 -13.40
C GLU A 153 -22.66 -19.01 -12.02
N ASN A 154 -21.77 -19.47 -11.13
CA ASN A 154 -22.07 -19.76 -9.73
C ASN A 154 -20.81 -19.57 -8.85
N ASP A 155 -21.03 -19.36 -7.55
CA ASP A 155 -19.95 -19.02 -6.61
C ASP A 155 -18.98 -20.18 -6.33
N ASP A 156 -19.38 -21.43 -6.58
CA ASP A 156 -18.53 -22.62 -6.34
C ASP A 156 -17.59 -22.92 -7.52
N LEU A 157 -17.77 -22.24 -8.66
CA LEU A 157 -16.93 -22.40 -9.84
C LEU A 157 -15.50 -21.93 -9.55
N ALA A 158 -14.53 -22.83 -9.74
CA ALA A 158 -13.10 -22.50 -9.72
C ALA A 158 -12.64 -22.02 -11.10
N TYR A 159 -11.99 -20.85 -11.14
CA TYR A 159 -11.48 -20.25 -12.37
C TYR A 159 -10.12 -19.59 -12.18
N ILE A 160 -9.41 -19.40 -13.29
CA ILE A 160 -8.14 -18.66 -13.34
C ILE A 160 -8.30 -17.52 -14.34
N SER A 161 -7.74 -16.35 -14.00
CA SER A 161 -7.73 -15.19 -14.87
C SER A 161 -6.32 -14.59 -14.97
N PHE A 162 -5.99 -14.10 -16.16
CA PHE A 162 -4.74 -13.43 -16.46
C PHE A 162 -4.98 -12.21 -17.32
N ILE A 163 -3.98 -11.32 -17.35
CA ILE A 163 -3.99 -10.12 -18.17
C ILE A 163 -2.68 -10.00 -18.90
N MET A 164 -2.76 -9.91 -20.22
CA MET A 164 -1.60 -9.94 -21.11
C MET A 164 -1.71 -8.83 -22.15
N ASP A 165 -0.58 -8.31 -22.63
CA ASP A 165 -0.56 -7.43 -23.79
C ASP A 165 -1.21 -8.13 -24.99
N LYS A 166 -2.05 -7.41 -25.73
CA LYS A 166 -2.80 -8.00 -26.84
C LYS A 166 -1.90 -8.60 -27.92
N GLU A 167 -0.77 -7.95 -28.22
CA GLU A 167 0.21 -8.47 -29.18
C GLU A 167 0.76 -9.85 -28.75
N THR A 168 1.05 -10.02 -27.47
CA THR A 168 1.55 -11.29 -26.93
C THR A 168 0.45 -12.35 -26.94
N PHE A 169 -0.77 -12.00 -26.52
CA PHE A 169 -1.92 -12.91 -26.56
C PHE A 169 -2.22 -13.40 -27.98
N ASP A 170 -2.27 -12.50 -28.95
CA ASP A 170 -2.53 -12.79 -30.37
C ASP A 170 -1.39 -13.63 -31.01
N SER A 171 -0.24 -13.80 -30.34
CA SER A 171 0.89 -14.59 -30.83
C SER A 171 0.77 -16.10 -30.54
N TYR A 172 -0.10 -16.51 -29.61
CA TYR A 172 -0.31 -17.93 -29.31
C TYR A 172 -1.10 -18.63 -30.42
N GLU A 173 -0.66 -19.84 -30.78
CA GLU A 173 -1.23 -20.60 -31.89
C GLU A 173 -2.55 -21.32 -31.53
N SER A 174 -2.81 -21.55 -30.24
CA SER A 174 -4.01 -22.18 -29.72
C SER A 174 -4.23 -21.87 -28.24
N GLU A 175 -5.46 -22.10 -27.74
CA GLU A 175 -5.78 -22.00 -26.31
C GLU A 175 -4.98 -23.00 -25.46
N ASP A 176 -4.64 -24.17 -26.00
CA ASP A 176 -3.84 -25.17 -25.29
C ASP A 176 -2.38 -24.74 -25.14
N ALA A 177 -1.83 -24.05 -26.14
CA ALA A 177 -0.49 -23.48 -26.06
C ALA A 177 -0.42 -22.36 -25.00
N LEU A 178 -1.46 -21.52 -24.92
CA LEU A 178 -1.59 -20.51 -23.89
C LEU A 178 -1.71 -21.14 -22.49
N PHE A 179 -2.61 -22.11 -22.33
CA PHE A 179 -2.79 -22.81 -21.06
C PHE A 179 -1.51 -23.53 -20.58
N ALA A 180 -0.76 -24.14 -21.50
CA ALA A 180 0.52 -24.77 -21.16
C ALA A 180 1.55 -23.77 -20.63
N ASP A 181 1.56 -22.55 -21.17
CA ASP A 181 2.43 -21.46 -20.71
C ASP A 181 1.98 -20.92 -19.33
N ASP A 182 0.68 -20.77 -19.11
CA ASP A 182 0.11 -20.40 -17.81
C ASP A 182 0.48 -21.43 -16.71
N VAL A 183 0.40 -22.73 -17.03
CA VAL A 183 0.84 -23.79 -16.11
C VAL A 183 2.34 -23.71 -15.85
N ALA A 184 3.16 -23.45 -16.87
CA ALA A 184 4.60 -23.29 -16.72
C ALA A 184 4.95 -22.09 -15.82
N PHE A 185 4.21 -20.98 -15.92
CA PHE A 185 4.35 -19.80 -15.08
C PHE A 185 4.15 -20.11 -13.59
N TYR A 186 3.13 -20.92 -13.26
CA TYR A 186 2.90 -21.36 -11.88
C TYR A 186 3.93 -22.40 -11.42
N GLN A 187 4.34 -23.30 -12.31
CA GLN A 187 5.38 -24.29 -12.01
C GLN A 187 6.72 -23.61 -11.68
N GLU A 188 7.13 -22.58 -12.41
CA GLU A 188 8.36 -21.84 -12.13
C GLU A 188 8.35 -21.21 -10.73
N ARG A 189 7.19 -20.69 -10.30
CA ARG A 189 7.03 -20.11 -8.95
C ARG A 189 7.01 -21.16 -7.85
N ALA A 190 6.37 -22.29 -8.09
CA ALA A 190 6.39 -23.43 -7.19
C ALA A 190 7.84 -23.92 -6.99
N ASP A 191 8.59 -24.08 -8.10
CA ASP A 191 9.99 -24.49 -8.09
C ASP A 191 10.89 -23.48 -7.35
N ALA A 192 10.66 -22.18 -7.54
CA ALA A 192 11.39 -21.12 -6.85
C ALA A 192 11.19 -21.14 -5.32
N LEU A 193 10.03 -21.61 -4.86
CA LEU A 193 9.71 -21.80 -3.44
C LEU A 193 10.05 -23.20 -2.92
N GLY A 194 10.45 -24.13 -3.80
CA GLY A 194 10.77 -25.52 -3.45
C GLY A 194 9.55 -26.35 -3.03
N VAL A 195 8.36 -26.01 -3.51
CA VAL A 195 7.10 -26.72 -3.25
C VAL A 195 6.55 -27.35 -4.53
N SER A 196 5.62 -28.29 -4.41
CA SER A 196 4.91 -28.84 -5.57
C SER A 196 3.90 -27.83 -6.16
N LEU A 197 3.50 -28.03 -7.43
CA LEU A 197 2.49 -27.19 -8.08
C LEU A 197 1.14 -27.21 -7.35
N GLU A 198 0.70 -28.37 -6.88
CA GLU A 198 -0.52 -28.52 -6.07
C GLU A 198 -0.45 -27.72 -4.77
N GLU A 199 0.67 -27.82 -4.05
CA GLU A 199 0.90 -27.04 -2.83
C GLU A 199 0.90 -25.55 -3.14
N TYR A 200 1.52 -25.12 -4.24
CA TYR A 200 1.54 -23.72 -4.67
C TYR A 200 0.12 -23.20 -4.99
N ILE A 201 -0.61 -23.90 -5.85
CA ILE A 201 -1.98 -23.52 -6.25
C ILE A 201 -2.89 -23.39 -5.03
N THR A 202 -2.78 -24.33 -4.09
CA THR A 202 -3.60 -24.34 -2.86
C THR A 202 -3.16 -23.27 -1.87
N ALA A 203 -1.86 -23.06 -1.68
CA ALA A 203 -1.35 -22.11 -0.68
C ALA A 203 -1.53 -20.63 -1.08
N PHE A 204 -1.62 -20.35 -2.38
CA PHE A 204 -1.76 -18.99 -2.93
C PHE A 204 -3.14 -18.71 -3.52
N ASP A 205 -4.12 -19.60 -3.28
CA ASP A 205 -5.52 -19.45 -3.74
C ASP A 205 -5.62 -19.09 -5.24
N VAL A 206 -4.81 -19.78 -6.07
CA VAL A 206 -4.72 -19.49 -7.52
C VAL A 206 -6.07 -19.73 -8.23
N LEU A 207 -6.87 -20.66 -7.72
CA LEU A 207 -8.21 -20.95 -8.21
C LEU A 207 -9.23 -20.02 -7.53
N TYR A 208 -9.61 -18.95 -8.22
CA TYR A 208 -10.61 -18.01 -7.73
C TYR A 208 -12.00 -18.67 -7.66
N GLN A 209 -12.79 -18.23 -6.68
CA GLN A 209 -14.18 -18.61 -6.48
C GLN A 209 -15.02 -17.36 -6.18
N GLY A 210 -16.29 -17.38 -6.57
CA GLY A 210 -17.18 -16.21 -6.46
C GLY A 210 -16.85 -15.07 -7.42
N GLY A 211 -17.78 -14.13 -7.52
CA GLY A 211 -17.57 -12.90 -8.28
C GLY A 211 -16.67 -11.90 -7.56
N MET A 212 -15.83 -11.20 -8.32
CA MET A 212 -14.92 -10.17 -7.77
C MET A 212 -14.85 -8.94 -8.67
N THR A 213 -14.40 -7.81 -8.11
CA THR A 213 -14.10 -6.58 -8.85
C THR A 213 -12.81 -6.00 -8.31
N GLU A 214 -11.80 -5.85 -9.16
CA GLU A 214 -10.45 -5.45 -8.74
C GLU A 214 -9.86 -4.41 -9.70
N ASP A 215 -8.98 -3.57 -9.14
CA ASP A 215 -8.13 -2.67 -9.90
C ASP A 215 -6.84 -3.41 -10.30
N VAL A 216 -6.69 -3.68 -11.60
CA VAL A 216 -5.56 -4.44 -12.15
C VAL A 216 -4.44 -3.51 -12.55
N THR A 217 -3.51 -3.31 -11.62
CA THR A 217 -2.43 -2.31 -11.73
C THR A 217 -1.22 -2.77 -12.57
N GLY A 218 -0.26 -1.87 -12.78
CA GLY A 218 1.00 -2.15 -13.49
C GLY A 218 0.86 -2.29 -15.00
N ARG A 219 -0.16 -1.66 -15.60
CA ARG A 219 -0.34 -1.58 -17.06
C ARG A 219 0.50 -0.45 -17.65
N THR A 220 0.83 -0.55 -18.93
CA THR A 220 1.52 0.52 -19.66
C THR A 220 0.50 1.46 -20.30
N PRO A 221 0.68 2.80 -20.24
CA PRO A 221 -0.24 3.75 -20.89
C PRO A 221 -0.32 3.57 -22.41
N GLY A 222 -1.51 3.75 -22.97
CA GLY A 222 -1.79 3.68 -24.41
C GLY A 222 -1.74 2.27 -25.03
N THR A 223 -1.62 1.23 -24.21
CA THR A 223 -1.41 -0.17 -24.62
C THR A 223 -2.71 -0.98 -24.59
N GLU A 224 -2.89 -1.86 -25.58
CA GLU A 224 -4.03 -2.78 -25.67
C GLU A 224 -3.73 -4.07 -24.87
N TYR A 225 -4.70 -4.49 -24.06
CA TYR A 225 -4.62 -5.66 -23.20
C TYR A 225 -5.80 -6.61 -23.45
N VAL A 226 -5.56 -7.89 -23.18
CA VAL A 226 -6.59 -8.93 -23.10
C VAL A 226 -6.62 -9.43 -21.67
N VAL A 227 -7.78 -9.34 -21.00
CA VAL A 227 -8.07 -10.18 -19.84
C VAL A 227 -8.68 -11.47 -20.37
N TYR A 228 -8.14 -12.61 -19.94
CA TYR A 228 -8.63 -13.91 -20.34
C TYR A 228 -8.84 -14.81 -19.12
N THR A 229 -9.88 -15.64 -19.19
CA THR A 229 -10.36 -16.44 -18.06
C THR A 229 -10.87 -17.79 -18.53
N TYR A 230 -10.61 -18.83 -17.75
CA TYR A 230 -11.14 -20.17 -17.98
C TYR A 230 -11.43 -20.88 -16.65
N ALA A 231 -12.42 -21.77 -16.66
CA ALA A 231 -12.68 -22.67 -15.54
C ALA A 231 -11.59 -23.75 -15.50
N ALA A 232 -11.10 -24.06 -14.29
CA ALA A 232 -10.07 -25.06 -14.09
C ALA A 232 -10.25 -25.77 -12.75
N VAL A 233 -9.74 -27.00 -12.68
CA VAL A 233 -9.76 -27.81 -11.47
C VAL A 233 -8.41 -28.46 -11.27
N LEU A 234 -8.05 -28.71 -10.02
CA LEU A 234 -6.87 -29.50 -9.68
C LEU A 234 -7.27 -30.98 -9.64
N GLN A 235 -6.67 -31.79 -10.52
CA GLN A 235 -6.88 -33.24 -10.57
C GLN A 235 -5.53 -33.94 -10.54
N ASP A 236 -5.35 -34.85 -9.57
CA ASP A 236 -4.13 -35.65 -9.39
C ASP A 236 -2.83 -34.81 -9.38
N GLY A 237 -2.89 -33.63 -8.75
CA GLY A 237 -1.77 -32.69 -8.62
C GLY A 237 -1.47 -31.86 -9.88
N ALA A 238 -2.27 -31.99 -10.93
CA ALA A 238 -2.16 -31.22 -12.17
C ALA A 238 -3.37 -30.29 -12.34
N LEU A 239 -3.12 -29.11 -12.91
CA LEU A 239 -4.18 -28.19 -13.29
C LEU A 239 -4.81 -28.66 -14.61
N VAL A 240 -6.13 -28.81 -14.62
CA VAL A 240 -6.91 -29.24 -15.80
C VAL A 240 -7.97 -28.20 -16.10
N ARG A 241 -7.95 -27.69 -17.33
CA ARG A 241 -8.93 -26.74 -17.85
C ARG A 241 -10.26 -27.45 -18.16
N THR A 242 -11.39 -26.86 -17.75
CA THR A 242 -12.74 -27.42 -17.91
C THR A 242 -13.65 -26.57 -18.81
N SER A 243 -13.17 -25.45 -19.33
CA SER A 243 -13.87 -24.60 -20.31
C SER A 243 -12.93 -24.05 -21.39
N ALA A 244 -13.48 -23.59 -22.51
CA ALA A 244 -12.79 -22.72 -23.44
C ALA A 244 -12.34 -21.40 -22.74
N ILE A 245 -11.44 -20.65 -23.38
CA ILE A 245 -10.93 -19.39 -22.82
C ILE A 245 -11.90 -18.25 -23.19
N GLY A 246 -12.50 -17.62 -22.19
CA GLY A 246 -13.22 -16.37 -22.35
C GLY A 246 -12.23 -15.20 -22.39
N THR A 247 -12.51 -14.18 -23.20
CA THR A 247 -11.65 -12.99 -23.33
C THR A 247 -12.46 -11.70 -23.27
N GLN A 248 -11.83 -10.65 -22.78
CA GLN A 248 -12.31 -9.27 -22.90
C GLN A 248 -11.11 -8.35 -23.15
N GLU A 249 -11.25 -7.45 -24.11
CA GLU A 249 -10.19 -6.51 -24.48
C GLU A 249 -10.43 -5.15 -23.83
N PHE A 250 -9.35 -4.45 -23.51
CA PHE A 250 -9.37 -3.06 -23.07
C PHE A 250 -8.11 -2.32 -23.51
N ARG A 251 -8.13 -0.99 -23.48
CA ARG A 251 -6.97 -0.17 -23.79
C ARG A 251 -6.77 0.89 -22.70
N THR A 252 -5.58 0.93 -22.12
CA THR A 252 -5.24 2.00 -21.18
C THR A 252 -5.23 3.36 -21.86
N LYS A 253 -5.54 4.41 -21.10
CA LYS A 253 -5.47 5.78 -21.59
C LYS A 253 -4.06 6.12 -22.06
N GLU A 254 -3.97 6.92 -23.12
CA GLU A 254 -2.68 7.47 -23.58
C GLU A 254 -2.23 8.58 -22.62
N LEU A 255 -1.05 8.42 -22.01
CA LEU A 255 -0.49 9.44 -21.14
C LEU A 255 0.34 10.43 -21.95
N VAL A 256 -0.17 11.65 -22.09
CA VAL A 256 0.56 12.78 -22.68
C VAL A 256 0.69 13.87 -21.63
N ILE A 257 1.92 14.13 -21.20
CA ILE A 257 2.21 15.21 -20.26
C ILE A 257 1.95 16.54 -20.97
N LYS A 258 0.95 17.28 -20.49
CA LYS A 258 0.58 18.59 -21.00
C LYS A 258 1.48 19.67 -20.39
N GLU A 259 2.00 20.57 -21.22
CA GLU A 259 2.62 21.79 -20.71
C GLU A 259 1.50 22.78 -20.35
N ALA A 260 1.42 23.13 -19.06
CA ALA A 260 0.45 24.05 -18.48
C ALA A 260 1.15 25.21 -17.77
N ASP A 261 0.59 26.41 -17.96
CA ASP A 261 1.10 27.64 -17.36
C ASP A 261 0.38 27.91 -16.02
N PHE A 262 0.95 27.42 -14.93
CA PHE A 262 0.44 27.69 -13.58
C PHE A 262 0.92 29.05 -13.06
N THR A 263 -0.01 29.88 -12.61
CA THR A 263 0.27 31.08 -11.82
C THR A 263 0.02 30.77 -10.35
N ILE A 264 1.09 30.70 -9.57
CA ILE A 264 1.08 30.41 -8.14
C ILE A 264 1.32 31.71 -7.38
N GLU A 265 0.45 32.17 -6.50
CA GLU A 265 0.58 33.41 -5.75
C GLU A 265 0.21 33.23 -4.27
N ALA A 266 0.80 34.03 -3.40
CA ALA A 266 0.40 34.11 -2.00
C ALA A 266 -0.34 35.43 -1.76
N GLU A 267 -1.56 35.34 -1.26
CA GLU A 267 -2.32 36.45 -0.70
C GLU A 267 -2.20 36.44 0.83
N GLU A 268 -2.26 37.63 1.44
CA GLU A 268 -2.17 37.78 2.90
C GLU A 268 -0.97 37.03 3.50
N LEU A 269 0.17 37.02 2.82
CA LEU A 269 1.41 36.44 3.34
C LEU A 269 1.87 37.25 4.57
N ARG A 270 1.70 36.64 5.74
CA ARG A 270 1.99 37.19 7.06
C ARG A 270 3.05 36.35 7.76
N SER A 271 3.38 36.68 9.00
CA SER A 271 4.48 36.02 9.71
C SER A 271 4.19 34.59 10.16
N ASN A 272 2.92 34.17 10.14
CA ASN A 272 2.49 32.82 10.49
C ASN A 272 1.39 32.23 9.59
N ARG A 273 0.93 32.96 8.57
CA ARG A 273 -0.17 32.51 7.71
C ARG A 273 -0.05 33.01 6.28
N MET A 274 -0.68 32.30 5.36
CA MET A 274 -0.88 32.75 3.98
C MET A 274 -2.15 32.13 3.39
N THR A 275 -2.66 32.75 2.33
CA THR A 275 -3.56 32.08 1.39
C THR A 275 -2.79 31.80 0.11
N LEU A 276 -2.64 30.51 -0.23
CA LEU A 276 -2.06 30.09 -1.50
C LEU A 276 -3.16 30.07 -2.57
N ASN A 277 -2.96 30.82 -3.64
CA ASN A 277 -3.80 30.79 -4.82
C ASN A 277 -3.01 30.22 -6.00
N VAL A 278 -3.59 29.26 -6.71
CA VAL A 278 -3.03 28.73 -7.95
C VAL A 278 -4.08 28.84 -9.04
N SER A 279 -3.69 29.29 -10.21
CA SER A 279 -4.57 29.39 -11.37
C SER A 279 -3.88 28.91 -12.63
N THR A 280 -4.68 28.46 -13.59
CA THR A 280 -4.27 28.10 -14.94
C THR A 280 -5.38 28.50 -15.91
N ASP A 281 -5.00 28.99 -17.09
CA ASP A 281 -5.97 29.27 -18.17
C ASP A 281 -6.49 27.98 -18.83
N ASP A 282 -5.88 26.84 -18.48
CA ASP A 282 -6.22 25.53 -19.01
C ASP A 282 -7.30 24.83 -18.19
N THR A 283 -8.51 24.75 -18.74
CA THR A 283 -9.66 24.13 -18.09
C THR A 283 -9.92 22.69 -18.54
N ASP A 284 -9.05 22.11 -19.37
CA ASP A 284 -9.25 20.74 -19.89
C ASP A 284 -8.94 19.66 -18.83
N PHE A 285 -8.27 20.03 -17.75
CA PHE A 285 -7.90 19.13 -16.67
C PHE A 285 -8.13 19.77 -15.29
N ARG A 286 -8.08 18.94 -14.25
CA ARG A 286 -8.07 19.40 -12.86
C ARG A 286 -6.65 19.35 -12.31
N PHE A 287 -6.29 20.25 -11.42
CA PHE A 287 -4.96 20.28 -10.83
C PHE A 287 -5.00 20.12 -9.31
N ALA A 288 -3.94 19.55 -8.77
CA ALA A 288 -3.67 19.50 -7.35
C ALA A 288 -2.68 20.60 -6.98
N MET A 289 -2.74 21.06 -5.73
CA MET A 289 -1.78 22.00 -5.18
C MET A 289 -1.53 21.71 -3.70
N THR A 290 -0.29 21.93 -3.25
CA THR A 290 0.08 21.85 -1.84
C THR A 290 1.23 22.79 -1.52
N LEU A 291 1.58 22.89 -0.25
CA LEU A 291 2.69 23.69 0.27
C LEU A 291 3.56 22.79 1.15
N PHE A 292 4.85 22.67 0.82
CA PHE A 292 5.82 21.93 1.62
C PHE A 292 6.76 22.89 2.35
N SER A 293 7.17 22.52 3.58
CA SER A 293 8.27 23.21 4.26
C SER A 293 9.61 22.96 3.55
N GLU A 294 10.64 23.77 3.78
CA GLU A 294 11.99 23.51 3.23
C GLU A 294 12.56 22.16 3.69
N SER A 295 12.27 21.75 4.92
CA SER A 295 12.70 20.44 5.43
C SER A 295 12.03 19.28 4.69
N ASP A 296 10.77 19.39 4.32
CA ASP A 296 10.08 18.33 3.57
C ASP A 296 10.51 18.36 2.11
N PHE A 297 10.50 19.55 1.51
CA PHE A 297 10.82 19.72 0.10
C PHE A 297 12.25 19.29 -0.25
N SER A 298 13.22 19.56 0.63
CA SER A 298 14.63 19.18 0.41
C SER A 298 14.89 17.67 0.47
N GLN A 299 13.93 16.87 0.94
CA GLN A 299 14.02 15.41 0.91
C GLN A 299 13.68 14.83 -0.47
N PHE A 300 12.99 15.60 -1.32
CA PHE A 300 12.64 15.16 -2.66
C PHE A 300 13.82 15.36 -3.62
N PRO A 301 14.19 14.35 -4.43
CA PRO A 301 15.30 14.46 -5.38
C PRO A 301 15.00 15.41 -6.54
N ASP A 302 13.72 15.61 -6.87
CA ASP A 302 13.24 16.48 -7.95
C ASP A 302 11.78 16.91 -7.71
N GLU A 303 11.29 17.79 -8.60
CA GLU A 303 9.93 18.32 -8.58
C GLU A 303 8.85 17.26 -8.80
N GLN A 304 9.18 16.24 -9.60
CA GLN A 304 8.29 15.12 -9.88
C GLN A 304 8.01 14.33 -8.60
N SER A 305 9.04 14.03 -7.80
CA SER A 305 8.91 13.33 -6.52
C SER A 305 8.06 14.11 -5.50
N ALA A 306 8.16 15.44 -5.51
CA ALA A 306 7.33 16.30 -4.66
C ALA A 306 5.85 16.24 -5.07
N ALA A 307 5.57 16.23 -6.38
CA ALA A 307 4.21 16.06 -6.89
C ALA A 307 3.65 14.66 -6.59
N GLU A 308 4.47 13.61 -6.71
CA GLU A 308 4.08 12.24 -6.34
C GLU A 308 3.71 12.12 -4.85
N GLU A 309 4.48 12.75 -3.96
CA GLU A 309 4.12 12.82 -2.54
C GLU A 309 2.82 13.60 -2.31
N MET A 310 2.60 14.69 -3.03
CA MET A 310 1.32 15.41 -3.01
C MET A 310 0.16 14.49 -3.41
N ILE A 311 0.29 13.73 -4.51
CA ILE A 311 -0.73 12.74 -4.92
C ILE A 311 -0.98 11.72 -3.82
N ARG A 312 0.07 11.15 -3.24
CA ARG A 312 -0.02 10.16 -2.15
C ARG A 312 -0.78 10.71 -0.94
N LEU A 313 -0.51 11.96 -0.54
CA LEU A 313 -1.22 12.61 0.57
C LEU A 313 -2.71 12.83 0.25
N LEU A 314 -3.05 13.16 -1.00
CA LEU A 314 -4.44 13.31 -1.45
C LEU A 314 -5.17 11.96 -1.48
N GLU A 315 -4.51 10.88 -1.90
CA GLU A 315 -5.06 9.52 -1.83
C GLU A 315 -5.38 9.11 -0.39
N ILE A 316 -4.48 9.42 0.56
CA ILE A 316 -4.72 9.18 1.98
C ILE A 316 -5.93 9.99 2.47
N ALA A 317 -6.05 11.26 2.06
CA ALA A 317 -7.19 12.09 2.43
C ALA A 317 -8.51 11.55 1.85
N ILE A 318 -8.49 11.11 0.59
CA ILE A 318 -9.61 10.43 -0.09
C ILE A 318 -10.05 9.21 0.70
N TYR A 319 -9.12 8.31 1.02
CA TYR A 319 -9.41 7.07 1.73
C TYR A 319 -9.93 7.32 3.16
N ASN A 320 -9.21 8.13 3.95
CA ASN A 320 -9.54 8.36 5.35
C ASN A 320 -10.83 9.16 5.55
N ASN A 321 -11.15 10.07 4.62
CA ASN A 321 -12.27 11.00 4.77
C ASN A 321 -13.44 10.72 3.81
N GLY A 322 -13.35 9.67 2.99
CA GLY A 322 -14.40 9.31 2.02
C GLY A 322 -14.62 10.38 0.96
N LEU A 323 -13.56 11.09 0.55
CA LEU A 323 -13.60 12.13 -0.47
C LEU A 323 -13.45 11.52 -1.87
N SER A 324 -13.66 12.33 -2.90
CA SER A 324 -13.35 12.00 -4.29
C SER A 324 -12.17 12.83 -4.80
N TRP A 325 -11.60 12.44 -5.95
CA TRP A 325 -10.62 13.25 -6.67
C TRP A 325 -11.15 14.64 -7.01
N GLU A 326 -12.46 14.80 -7.26
CA GLU A 326 -13.05 16.11 -7.52
C GLU A 326 -13.04 17.03 -6.28
N ASP A 327 -13.17 16.47 -5.08
CA ASP A 327 -13.19 17.23 -3.83
C ASP A 327 -11.81 17.81 -3.46
N VAL A 328 -10.73 17.15 -3.92
CA VAL A 328 -9.35 17.45 -3.52
C VAL A 328 -8.49 18.06 -4.64
N THR A 329 -9.08 18.29 -5.81
CA THR A 329 -8.44 18.96 -6.95
C THR A 329 -9.26 20.17 -7.38
N TYR A 330 -8.68 21.03 -8.21
CA TYR A 330 -9.24 22.31 -8.63
C TYR A 330 -9.36 22.40 -10.15
N SER A 331 -10.21 23.29 -10.66
CA SER A 331 -10.34 23.55 -12.10
C SER A 331 -10.30 25.05 -12.35
N GLY A 332 -9.38 25.50 -13.20
CA GLY A 332 -9.11 26.92 -13.47
C GLY A 332 -8.42 27.63 -12.31
N GLU A 333 -9.07 27.70 -11.14
CA GLU A 333 -8.56 28.39 -9.95
C GLU A 333 -8.68 27.50 -8.70
N GLY A 334 -7.67 27.57 -7.83
CA GLY A 334 -7.57 26.82 -6.59
C GLY A 334 -7.04 27.70 -5.47
N ARG A 335 -7.55 27.49 -4.26
CA ARG A 335 -7.26 28.31 -3.08
C ARG A 335 -7.15 27.44 -1.84
N ALA A 336 -6.05 27.58 -1.11
CA ALA A 336 -5.79 26.91 0.16
C ALA A 336 -5.34 27.92 1.22
N HIS A 337 -5.80 27.75 2.46
CA HIS A 337 -5.39 28.58 3.60
C HIS A 337 -4.43 27.81 4.49
N TYR A 338 -3.36 28.49 4.91
CA TYR A 338 -2.34 27.96 5.82
C TYR A 338 -2.17 28.95 6.97
N ASP A 339 -2.39 28.52 8.20
CA ASP A 339 -2.34 29.29 9.45
C ASP A 339 -1.24 28.83 10.41
N ASP A 340 -0.39 27.91 9.94
CA ASP A 340 0.66 27.20 10.66
C ASP A 340 2.03 27.40 10.00
N LEU A 341 2.40 28.64 9.69
CA LEU A 341 3.72 28.96 9.12
C LEU A 341 4.70 29.46 10.18
N ILE A 342 5.98 29.19 9.94
CA ILE A 342 7.07 29.68 10.80
C ILE A 342 7.69 30.93 10.16
N ALA A 343 7.72 32.04 10.92
CA ALA A 343 8.35 33.29 10.49
C ALA A 343 9.81 33.08 10.05
N GLY A 344 10.18 33.64 8.90
CA GLY A 344 11.51 33.46 8.29
C GLY A 344 11.70 32.11 7.60
N GLY A 345 10.76 31.17 7.73
CA GLY A 345 10.77 29.87 7.08
C GLY A 345 10.57 29.98 5.57
N LYS A 346 11.10 29.00 4.84
CA LYS A 346 10.85 28.83 3.42
C LYS A 346 9.86 27.70 3.17
N TYR A 347 8.97 27.95 2.23
CA TYR A 347 7.94 27.01 1.81
C TYR A 347 7.88 26.95 0.29
N TYR A 348 7.58 25.77 -0.24
CA TYR A 348 7.55 25.49 -1.67
C TYR A 348 6.14 25.05 -2.05
N ALA A 349 5.44 25.91 -2.78
CA ALA A 349 4.15 25.55 -3.35
C ALA A 349 4.39 24.69 -4.58
N VAL A 350 3.69 23.56 -4.65
CA VAL A 350 3.76 22.60 -5.76
C VAL A 350 2.38 22.50 -6.38
N ALA A 351 2.30 22.54 -7.70
CA ALA A 351 1.06 22.35 -8.44
C ALA A 351 1.28 21.53 -9.72
N CYS A 352 0.35 20.64 -10.03
CA CYS A 352 0.36 19.88 -11.28
C CYS A 352 -1.06 19.41 -11.65
N GLY A 353 -1.30 19.18 -12.94
CA GLY A 353 -2.50 18.55 -13.46
C GLY A 353 -2.59 17.09 -13.04
N VAL A 354 -3.79 16.66 -12.67
CA VAL A 354 -4.08 15.32 -12.14
C VAL A 354 -5.32 14.77 -12.82
N ASP A 355 -5.25 13.53 -13.30
CA ASP A 355 -6.39 12.72 -13.67
C ASP A 355 -6.20 11.33 -13.07
N ASP A 356 -7.14 10.90 -12.23
CA ASP A 356 -7.18 9.55 -11.66
C ASP A 356 -5.86 9.13 -10.97
N ALA A 357 -5.39 9.96 -10.03
CA ALA A 357 -4.10 9.84 -9.34
C ALA A 357 -2.84 10.00 -10.21
N VAL A 358 -2.98 10.21 -11.51
CA VAL A 358 -1.85 10.34 -12.43
C VAL A 358 -1.55 11.79 -12.72
N ILE A 359 -0.27 12.15 -12.62
CA ILE A 359 0.23 13.47 -13.02
C ILE A 359 0.20 13.56 -14.56
N ILE A 360 -0.58 14.51 -15.08
CA ILE A 360 -0.82 14.68 -16.52
C ILE A 360 -0.32 16.03 -17.07
N SER A 361 0.39 16.81 -16.26
CA SER A 361 1.07 18.03 -16.72
C SER A 361 2.50 18.14 -16.18
N ASN A 362 3.26 19.13 -16.65
CA ASN A 362 4.45 19.59 -15.95
C ASN A 362 4.14 19.98 -14.49
N VAL A 363 5.14 19.87 -13.62
CA VAL A 363 5.05 20.31 -12.23
C VAL A 363 5.53 21.76 -12.14
N ALA A 364 4.74 22.62 -11.50
CA ALA A 364 5.11 23.99 -11.21
C ALA A 364 5.48 24.14 -9.72
N ILE A 365 6.59 24.82 -9.45
CA ILE A 365 7.05 25.12 -8.10
C ILE A 365 7.22 26.63 -7.92
N ARG A 366 6.82 27.14 -6.76
CA ARG A 366 7.15 28.49 -6.32
C ARG A 366 7.61 28.51 -4.87
N GLU A 367 8.78 29.10 -4.63
CA GLU A 367 9.29 29.38 -3.28
C GLU A 367 8.61 30.62 -2.69
N PHE A 368 8.25 30.53 -1.41
CA PHE A 368 7.82 31.63 -0.56
C PHE A 368 8.71 31.71 0.68
N VAL A 369 9.18 32.91 0.99
CA VAL A 369 9.85 33.21 2.26
C VAL A 369 8.84 33.90 3.16
N VAL A 370 8.50 33.27 4.28
CA VAL A 370 7.56 33.83 5.26
C VAL A 370 8.22 35.04 5.92
N PRO A 371 7.60 36.23 5.91
CA PRO A 371 8.19 37.42 6.48
C PRO A 371 8.34 37.30 8.00
N MET A 372 9.29 38.05 8.57
CA MET A 372 9.32 38.27 10.01
C MET A 372 8.09 39.10 10.44
N PRO A 373 7.61 38.94 11.69
CA PRO A 373 6.47 39.69 12.20
C PRO A 373 6.69 41.21 12.15
N GLU A 374 5.64 41.93 11.74
CA GLU A 374 5.61 43.38 11.77
C GLU A 374 5.30 43.87 13.20
N ILE A 375 6.21 44.66 13.76
CA ILE A 375 6.02 45.22 15.10
C ILE A 375 5.08 46.42 15.02
N THR A 376 3.84 46.21 15.44
CA THR A 376 2.74 47.18 15.39
C THR A 376 2.44 47.82 16.74
N ASP A 377 2.88 47.21 17.83
CA ASP A 377 2.75 47.70 19.20
C ASP A 377 4.14 48.06 19.75
N ALA A 378 4.28 49.30 20.22
CA ALA A 378 5.53 49.81 20.80
C ALA A 378 5.66 49.51 22.30
N CYS A 379 4.75 48.70 22.86
CA CYS A 379 4.77 48.29 24.25
C CYS A 379 6.11 47.64 24.62
N THR A 380 6.59 47.99 25.81
CA THR A 380 7.80 47.47 26.44
C THR A 380 7.42 46.81 27.75
N PHE A 381 8.25 45.89 28.23
CA PHE A 381 7.98 45.12 29.44
C PHE A 381 9.08 45.35 30.48
N SER A 382 8.73 45.18 31.74
CA SER A 382 9.68 44.95 32.82
C SER A 382 9.27 43.71 33.60
N ALA A 383 10.25 42.94 34.09
CA ALA A 383 10.02 41.76 34.91
C ALA A 383 10.71 41.88 36.28
N GLU A 384 10.03 41.41 37.32
CA GLU A 384 10.60 41.23 38.67
C GLU A 384 10.49 39.75 39.08
N PHE A 385 11.62 39.13 39.37
CA PHE A 385 11.70 37.76 39.86
C PHE A 385 11.65 37.72 41.39
N THR A 386 10.75 36.89 41.92
CA THR A 386 10.57 36.64 43.35
C THR A 386 10.43 35.14 43.59
N ASN A 387 10.52 34.72 44.86
CA ASN A 387 10.42 33.31 45.25
C ASN A 387 11.30 32.37 44.39
N VAL A 388 12.49 32.82 44.01
CA VAL A 388 13.41 32.04 43.16
C VAL A 388 13.96 30.88 43.98
N THR A 389 13.47 29.68 43.68
CA THR A 389 13.91 28.40 44.22
C THR A 389 14.68 27.61 43.16
N GLN A 390 15.10 26.38 43.48
CA GLN A 390 15.79 25.51 42.54
C GLN A 390 14.89 25.05 41.39
N THR A 391 13.59 24.87 41.66
CA THR A 391 12.62 24.25 40.75
C THR A 391 11.57 25.22 40.21
N GLU A 392 11.41 26.38 40.85
CA GLU A 392 10.36 27.33 40.50
C GLU A 392 10.79 28.77 40.80
N MET A 393 10.16 29.71 40.11
CA MET A 393 10.21 31.12 40.45
C MET A 393 8.89 31.81 40.09
N ASP A 394 8.59 32.90 40.79
CA ASP A 394 7.47 33.78 40.45
C ASP A 394 8.01 35.00 39.69
N VAL A 395 7.39 35.35 38.57
CA VAL A 395 7.77 36.48 37.73
C VAL A 395 6.61 37.45 37.61
N THR A 396 6.79 38.68 38.10
CA THR A 396 5.83 39.76 37.87
C THR A 396 6.21 40.54 36.63
N VAL A 397 5.39 40.47 35.59
CA VAL A 397 5.56 41.23 34.34
C VAL A 397 4.66 42.46 34.36
N VAL A 398 5.23 43.60 34.01
CA VAL A 398 4.53 44.88 33.89
C VAL A 398 4.72 45.41 32.47
N PRO A 399 3.66 45.45 31.64
CA PRO A 399 3.71 46.11 30.34
C PRO A 399 3.62 47.63 30.50
N SER A 400 4.26 48.38 29.61
CA SER A 400 4.14 49.85 29.57
C SER A 400 2.75 50.31 29.12
N ASP A 401 2.02 49.45 28.39
CA ASP A 401 0.61 49.61 28.05
C ASP A 401 -0.18 48.42 28.61
N GLY A 402 -1.07 48.68 29.57
CA GLY A 402 -1.88 47.64 30.21
C GLY A 402 -2.93 47.00 29.30
N SER A 403 -3.14 47.51 28.09
CA SER A 403 -4.04 46.92 27.10
C SER A 403 -3.35 45.92 26.16
N THR A 404 -2.02 45.90 26.11
CA THR A 404 -1.27 44.93 25.32
C THR A 404 -1.56 43.52 25.83
N ARG A 405 -1.95 42.64 24.92
CA ARG A 405 -2.03 41.19 25.16
C ARG A 405 -0.68 40.57 24.91
N TYR A 406 -0.13 39.86 25.89
CA TYR A 406 1.21 39.31 25.83
C TYR A 406 1.29 37.88 26.37
N LEU A 407 2.31 37.16 25.90
CA LEU A 407 2.80 35.90 26.44
C LEU A 407 4.07 36.13 27.25
N ALA A 408 4.29 35.28 28.24
CA ALA A 408 5.54 35.15 28.96
C ALA A 408 5.97 33.68 28.94
N VAL A 409 7.21 33.42 28.53
CA VAL A 409 7.76 32.07 28.36
C VAL A 409 9.15 32.04 28.95
N ILE A 410 9.46 31.01 29.73
CA ILE A 410 10.77 30.84 30.35
C ILE A 410 11.44 29.60 29.77
N GLU A 411 12.70 29.73 29.39
CA GLU A 411 13.48 28.64 28.80
C GLU A 411 14.93 28.73 29.31
N GLU A 412 15.63 27.60 29.35
CA GLU A 412 17.06 27.61 29.68
C GLU A 412 17.82 28.55 28.74
N SER A 413 18.66 29.43 29.29
CA SER A 413 19.45 30.36 28.49
C SER A 413 20.36 29.63 27.49
N SER A 414 20.74 28.40 27.80
CA SER A 414 21.55 27.52 26.93
C SER A 414 20.83 27.08 25.64
N ALA A 415 19.48 27.17 25.60
CA ALA A 415 18.70 26.89 24.40
C ALA A 415 18.93 27.95 23.30
N PHE A 416 19.33 29.16 23.69
CA PHE A 416 19.55 30.26 22.77
C PHE A 416 20.98 30.24 22.22
N THR A 417 21.09 30.08 20.91
CA THR A 417 22.37 30.02 20.20
C THR A 417 22.38 31.04 19.06
N SER A 418 23.49 31.14 18.32
CA SER A 418 23.54 32.00 17.14
C SER A 418 22.58 31.57 16.02
N VAL A 419 22.03 30.36 16.08
CA VAL A 419 21.07 29.82 15.10
C VAL A 419 19.66 29.77 15.70
N ASN A 420 19.52 29.29 16.93
CA ASN A 420 18.25 29.28 17.67
C ASN A 420 18.14 30.57 18.50
N THR A 421 17.96 31.71 17.83
CA THR A 421 17.79 33.00 18.53
C THR A 421 16.41 33.06 19.21
N PRO A 422 16.19 33.98 20.16
CA PRO A 422 14.86 34.19 20.75
C PRO A 422 13.75 34.38 19.72
N GLU A 423 14.02 35.05 18.59
CA GLU A 423 13.04 35.20 17.51
C GLU A 423 12.69 33.87 16.84
N VAL A 424 13.68 33.02 16.56
CA VAL A 424 13.47 31.70 15.97
C VAL A 424 12.72 30.78 16.94
N TYR A 425 13.08 30.82 18.22
CA TYR A 425 12.40 30.08 19.26
C TYR A 425 10.93 30.50 19.37
N VAL A 426 10.65 31.80 19.47
CA VAL A 426 9.28 32.33 19.57
C VAL A 426 8.45 31.98 18.32
N ALA A 427 9.02 32.07 17.12
CA ALA A 427 8.32 31.69 15.89
C ALA A 427 7.93 30.20 15.90
N ARG A 428 8.83 29.31 16.33
CA ARG A 428 8.56 27.87 16.46
C ARG A 428 7.56 27.56 17.57
N LEU A 429 7.64 28.28 18.68
CA LEU A 429 6.70 28.13 19.79
C LEU A 429 5.27 28.48 19.36
N LEU A 430 5.08 29.62 18.70
CA LEU A 430 3.78 30.05 18.20
C LEU A 430 3.23 29.06 17.17
N TYR A 431 4.08 28.53 16.28
CA TYR A 431 3.71 27.44 15.38
C TYR A 431 3.24 26.19 16.14
N ASN A 432 4.00 25.72 17.13
CA ASN A 432 3.65 24.52 17.90
C ASN A 432 2.32 24.69 18.65
N LEU A 433 2.08 25.85 19.25
CA LEU A 433 0.82 26.16 19.95
C LEU A 433 -0.40 26.14 19.01
N VAL A 434 -0.22 26.53 17.75
CA VAL A 434 -1.29 26.43 16.75
C VAL A 434 -1.45 24.99 16.28
N TYR A 435 -0.35 24.34 15.89
CA TYR A 435 -0.35 23.04 15.24
C TYR A 435 -0.74 21.89 16.17
N PHE A 436 -0.21 21.85 17.41
CA PHE A 436 -0.46 20.76 18.36
C PHE A 436 -1.60 21.06 19.33
N ASP A 437 -1.70 22.31 19.81
CA ASP A 437 -2.63 22.67 20.89
C ASP A 437 -3.90 23.37 20.40
N ALA A 438 -3.99 23.68 19.09
CA ALA A 438 -5.11 24.37 18.46
C ALA A 438 -5.53 25.64 19.22
N VAL A 439 -4.55 26.43 19.68
CA VAL A 439 -4.79 27.61 20.52
C VAL A 439 -5.67 28.63 19.80
N ASP A 440 -6.82 28.93 20.40
CA ASP A 440 -7.64 30.08 20.03
C ASP A 440 -7.04 31.36 20.62
N TRP A 441 -6.26 32.08 19.81
CA TRP A 441 -5.63 33.33 20.20
C TRP A 441 -6.63 34.43 20.60
N SER A 442 -7.91 34.33 20.22
CA SER A 442 -8.92 35.27 20.68
C SER A 442 -9.33 35.03 22.14
N ASN A 443 -9.19 33.79 22.64
CA ASN A 443 -9.71 33.34 23.92
C ASN A 443 -8.88 32.20 24.53
N THR A 444 -7.60 32.46 24.79
CA THR A 444 -6.68 31.51 25.45
C THR A 444 -6.30 31.98 26.86
N PRO A 445 -6.21 31.07 27.85
CA PRO A 445 -5.74 31.42 29.19
C PRO A 445 -4.24 31.78 29.22
N LEU A 446 -3.50 31.47 28.15
CA LEU A 446 -2.07 31.77 28.04
C LEU A 446 -1.79 33.28 27.87
N LEU A 447 -2.76 34.05 27.38
CA LEU A 447 -2.58 35.47 27.10
C LEU A 447 -3.04 36.34 28.26
N HIS A 448 -2.19 37.30 28.63
CA HIS A 448 -2.45 38.23 29.73
C HIS A 448 -2.43 39.68 29.26
N SER A 449 -3.07 40.55 30.03
CA SER A 449 -3.03 42.00 29.87
C SER A 449 -2.90 42.68 31.22
N GLY A 450 -2.30 43.87 31.25
CA GLY A 450 -1.96 44.56 32.49
C GLY A 450 -0.83 43.85 33.24
N THR A 451 -0.64 44.20 34.50
CA THR A 451 0.36 43.53 35.35
C THR A 451 -0.11 42.12 35.72
N HIS A 452 0.76 41.14 35.53
CA HIS A 452 0.49 39.76 35.91
C HIS A 452 1.70 39.11 36.58
N THR A 453 1.47 38.24 37.55
CA THR A 453 2.50 37.43 38.21
C THR A 453 2.30 35.99 37.79
N PHE A 454 3.33 35.40 37.19
CA PHE A 454 3.37 34.03 36.69
C PHE A 454 4.22 33.18 37.61
N ASN A 455 3.79 31.97 37.93
CA ASN A 455 4.67 30.94 38.46
C ASN A 455 5.23 30.08 37.31
N SER A 456 6.54 29.85 37.30
CA SER A 456 7.24 29.15 36.21
C SER A 456 6.86 27.67 36.01
N ASN A 457 6.11 27.08 36.94
CA ASN A 457 5.65 25.68 36.86
C ASN A 457 4.13 25.55 36.71
N THR A 458 3.36 26.64 36.72
CA THR A 458 1.89 26.53 36.67
C THR A 458 1.20 27.52 35.75
N ASP A 459 1.80 28.70 35.51
CA ASP A 459 1.16 29.78 34.77
C ASP A 459 1.85 30.09 33.42
N VAL A 460 2.86 29.32 33.02
CA VAL A 460 3.61 29.51 31.76
C VAL A 460 3.27 28.44 30.71
N VAL A 461 3.63 28.71 29.45
CA VAL A 461 3.54 27.73 28.37
C VAL A 461 4.49 26.56 28.66
N ASN A 462 3.99 25.32 28.56
CA ASN A 462 4.72 24.08 28.86
C ASN A 462 5.39 24.09 30.25
N PRO A 463 4.58 24.08 31.32
CA PRO A 463 5.11 24.20 32.67
C PRO A 463 5.99 23.00 33.06
N GLU A 464 7.27 23.24 33.32
CA GLU A 464 8.21 22.24 33.83
C GLU A 464 8.87 22.72 35.12
N TYR A 465 9.38 21.80 35.94
CA TYR A 465 10.25 22.20 37.04
C TYR A 465 11.60 22.64 36.51
N LEU A 466 12.07 23.78 36.99
CA LEU A 466 13.37 24.32 36.66
C LEU A 466 14.50 23.44 37.21
N LYS A 467 15.66 23.54 36.57
CA LYS A 467 16.90 22.91 37.01
C LYS A 467 17.63 23.84 37.96
N ALA A 468 18.31 23.26 38.94
CA ALA A 468 19.14 24.00 39.87
C ALA A 468 20.41 24.54 39.20
N ASP A 469 21.01 25.59 39.77
CA ASP A 469 22.24 26.24 39.26
C ASP A 469 22.24 26.56 37.76
N THR A 470 21.07 26.86 37.20
CA THR A 470 20.87 26.99 35.75
C THR A 470 20.41 28.41 35.42
N ASP A 471 21.01 28.98 34.37
CA ASP A 471 20.62 30.28 33.84
C ASP A 471 19.40 30.11 32.93
N TYR A 472 18.33 30.87 33.19
CA TYR A 472 17.09 30.91 32.43
C TYR A 472 16.87 32.29 31.82
N THR A 473 16.22 32.33 30.66
CA THR A 473 15.77 33.56 30.01
C THR A 473 14.25 33.56 29.91
N LEU A 474 13.62 34.58 30.48
CA LEU A 474 12.22 34.90 30.27
C LEU A 474 12.09 35.74 28.99
N LEU A 475 11.28 35.27 28.06
CA LEU A 475 10.85 35.98 26.85
C LEU A 475 9.43 36.49 27.05
N VAL A 476 9.23 37.80 26.87
CA VAL A 476 7.90 38.44 26.94
C VAL A 476 7.63 39.19 25.64
N PHE A 477 6.47 38.91 25.02
CA PHE A 477 6.12 39.53 23.74
C PHE A 477 4.59 39.58 23.54
N GLY A 478 4.13 40.60 22.81
CA GLY A 478 2.73 40.79 22.45
C GLY A 478 2.29 39.91 21.29
N VAL A 479 1.02 39.50 21.30
CA VAL A 479 0.42 38.63 20.27
C VAL A 479 -0.99 39.11 19.91
N ASP A 480 -1.29 39.17 18.61
CA ASP A 480 -2.62 39.56 18.10
C ASP A 480 -3.64 38.41 18.14
N GLU A 481 -4.81 38.62 17.53
CA GLU A 481 -5.91 37.64 17.48
C GLU A 481 -5.65 36.45 16.55
N TYR A 482 -4.59 36.50 15.74
CA TYR A 482 -4.18 35.46 14.80
C TYR A 482 -2.89 34.76 15.22
N GLY A 483 -2.34 35.08 16.40
CA GLY A 483 -1.08 34.50 16.85
C GLY A 483 0.18 35.18 16.31
N GLU A 484 0.07 36.35 15.65
CA GLU A 484 1.24 37.09 15.18
C GLU A 484 1.85 37.95 16.29
N ARG A 485 3.19 37.98 16.34
CA ARG A 485 3.92 38.81 17.30
C ARG A 485 3.76 40.30 16.98
N THR A 486 3.29 41.10 17.94
CA THR A 486 3.02 42.54 17.76
C THR A 486 4.06 43.45 18.37
N THR A 487 4.85 42.99 19.35
CA THR A 487 5.90 43.77 20.03
C THR A 487 7.30 43.22 19.74
N GLN A 488 8.34 43.98 20.11
CA GLN A 488 9.67 43.38 20.31
C GLN A 488 9.62 42.32 21.43
N ILE A 489 10.54 41.35 21.39
CA ILE A 489 10.74 40.42 22.52
C ILE A 489 11.54 41.16 23.59
N ALA A 490 11.02 41.16 24.81
CA ALA A 490 11.78 41.57 26.00
C ALA A 490 12.38 40.32 26.64
N GLU A 491 13.67 40.39 26.94
CA GLU A 491 14.45 39.27 27.49
C GLU A 491 14.90 39.63 28.91
N PHE A 492 14.69 38.71 29.86
CA PHE A 492 15.13 38.88 31.24
C PHE A 492 15.79 37.60 31.74
N GLU A 493 17.04 37.71 32.18
CA GLU A 493 17.80 36.57 32.67
C GLU A 493 17.62 36.39 34.19
N GLN A 494 17.50 35.13 34.62
CA GLN A 494 17.48 34.76 36.02
C GLN A 494 18.17 33.41 36.21
N ARG A 495 19.05 33.31 37.21
CA ARG A 495 19.70 32.05 37.59
C ARG A 495 18.98 31.42 38.77
N THR A 496 18.71 30.12 38.70
CA THR A 496 18.23 29.36 39.86
C THR A 496 19.37 29.09 40.85
N PRO A 497 19.12 29.06 42.16
CA PRO A 497 20.12 28.65 43.14
C PRO A 497 20.59 27.22 42.89
N SER A 498 21.82 26.90 43.32
CA SER A 498 22.26 25.50 43.40
C SER A 498 21.39 24.72 44.38
N ALA A 499 21.18 23.44 44.13
CA ALA A 499 20.50 22.59 45.10
C ALA A 499 21.45 22.27 46.26
N GLN A 500 20.88 22.22 47.44
CA GLN A 500 21.60 21.68 48.59
C GLN A 500 21.52 20.17 48.52
N GLN A 501 22.66 19.51 48.67
CA GLN A 501 22.67 18.07 48.87
C GLN A 501 22.09 17.75 50.25
N GLU A 502 21.10 16.86 50.27
CA GLU A 502 20.47 16.41 51.50
C GLU A 502 20.73 14.92 51.70
N ASP A 503 21.04 14.52 52.94
CA ASP A 503 21.15 13.13 53.35
C ASP A 503 19.74 12.57 53.55
N LEU A 504 19.05 12.35 52.41
CA LEU A 504 17.65 11.94 52.35
C LEU A 504 17.56 10.42 52.20
N GLU A 505 16.92 9.76 53.17
CA GLU A 505 16.50 8.36 53.06
C GLU A 505 14.99 8.29 52.82
N ILE A 506 14.56 7.46 51.88
CA ILE A 506 13.13 7.28 51.58
C ILE A 506 12.72 5.83 51.86
N GLY A 507 11.89 5.64 52.89
CA GLY A 507 11.25 4.36 53.15
C GLY A 507 10.09 4.13 52.19
N ILE A 508 10.10 2.99 51.50
CA ILE A 508 8.97 2.51 50.69
C ILE A 508 8.33 1.34 51.42
N GLU A 509 7.02 1.38 51.65
CA GLU A 509 6.25 0.27 52.22
C GLU A 509 5.09 -0.07 51.27
N ILE A 510 5.08 -1.28 50.69
CA ILE A 510 3.93 -1.76 49.92
C ILE A 510 2.90 -2.29 50.91
N THR A 511 1.78 -1.59 51.05
CA THR A 511 0.74 -1.91 52.05
C THR A 511 -0.23 -2.97 51.55
N SER A 512 -0.51 -2.98 50.24
CA SER A 512 -1.27 -4.05 49.58
C SER A 512 -1.03 -4.09 48.08
N VAL A 513 -1.19 -5.28 47.51
CA VAL A 513 -1.20 -5.54 46.08
C VAL A 513 -2.57 -6.12 45.74
N GLU A 514 -3.33 -5.38 44.94
CA GLU A 514 -4.67 -5.73 44.49
C GLU A 514 -4.63 -6.12 43.00
N GLU A 515 -5.73 -6.66 42.47
CA GLU A 515 -5.81 -7.10 41.06
C GLU A 515 -5.40 -6.00 40.07
N LYS A 516 -5.71 -4.74 40.39
CA LYS A 516 -5.47 -3.59 39.51
C LYS A 516 -4.76 -2.43 40.21
N ALA A 517 -4.24 -2.63 41.42
CA ALA A 517 -3.59 -1.55 42.14
C ALA A 517 -2.41 -2.00 43.00
N ILE A 518 -1.42 -1.11 43.12
CA ILE A 518 -0.34 -1.20 44.10
C ILE A 518 -0.54 -0.05 45.09
N ASN A 519 -0.75 -0.37 46.36
CA ASN A 519 -0.85 0.63 47.42
C ASN A 519 0.50 0.71 48.15
N ALA A 520 1.06 1.91 48.24
CA ALA A 520 2.36 2.14 48.85
C ALA A 520 2.36 3.36 49.76
N VAL A 521 3.23 3.33 50.77
CA VAL A 521 3.53 4.45 51.66
C VAL A 521 4.98 4.83 51.46
N PHE A 522 5.23 6.12 51.23
CA PHE A 522 6.55 6.70 51.07
C PHE A 522 6.82 7.61 52.27
N THR A 523 7.95 7.38 52.95
CA THR A 523 8.32 8.11 54.16
C THR A 523 9.73 8.68 54.01
N PRO A 524 9.88 9.98 53.71
CA PRO A 524 11.19 10.63 53.68
C PRO A 524 11.75 10.78 55.10
N SER A 525 13.07 10.80 55.26
CA SER A 525 13.76 11.06 56.53
C SER A 525 13.59 12.51 57.00
N ALA A 526 13.21 13.42 56.11
CA ALA A 526 12.90 14.81 56.38
C ALA A 526 11.63 15.26 55.64
N ASP A 527 10.67 15.82 56.38
CA ASP A 527 9.32 16.11 55.87
C ASP A 527 9.26 17.28 54.87
N ASN A 528 10.26 18.16 54.85
CA ASN A 528 10.27 19.38 54.03
C ASN A 528 11.12 19.25 52.76
N VAL A 529 11.47 18.03 52.38
CA VAL A 529 12.34 17.75 51.24
C VAL A 529 11.50 17.25 50.08
N ASN A 530 11.74 17.81 48.90
CA ASN A 530 11.07 17.40 47.68
C ASN A 530 11.59 16.03 47.22
N TYR A 531 10.67 15.11 46.95
CA TYR A 531 10.96 13.82 46.36
C TYR A 531 9.89 13.41 45.35
N HIS A 532 10.29 12.61 44.39
CA HIS A 532 9.43 12.00 43.39
C HIS A 532 9.30 10.50 43.67
N PHE A 533 8.15 9.94 43.35
CA PHE A 533 7.93 8.49 43.35
C PHE A 533 6.99 8.11 42.22
N ASP A 534 7.18 6.91 41.68
CA ASP A 534 6.26 6.31 40.71
C ASP A 534 6.37 4.76 40.73
N ALA A 535 5.57 4.11 39.88
CA ALA A 535 5.58 2.68 39.67
C ALA A 535 5.47 2.33 38.17
N TYR A 536 6.53 1.80 37.58
CA TYR A 536 6.58 1.42 36.17
C TYR A 536 6.56 -0.10 35.98
N PRO A 537 5.97 -0.62 34.88
CA PRO A 537 6.16 -2.01 34.50
C PRO A 537 7.65 -2.35 34.43
N LEU A 538 8.04 -3.53 34.91
CA LEU A 538 9.45 -3.94 34.91
C LEU A 538 10.06 -4.00 33.51
N GLU A 539 9.24 -4.24 32.47
CA GLU A 539 9.66 -4.23 31.07
C GLU A 539 9.99 -2.82 30.54
N ASP A 540 9.36 -1.77 31.10
CA ASP A 540 9.58 -0.37 30.76
C ASP A 540 10.69 0.27 31.62
N TYR A 541 11.31 -0.51 32.51
CA TYR A 541 12.45 -0.09 33.30
C TYR A 541 13.69 0.03 32.40
N GLU A 542 13.91 1.22 31.85
CA GLU A 542 15.05 1.54 30.99
C GLU A 542 16.20 2.22 31.76
N GLY A 543 17.44 1.89 31.40
CA GLY A 543 18.63 2.52 31.97
C GLY A 543 19.70 1.51 32.31
N GLU A 544 20.89 1.68 31.74
CA GLU A 544 22.07 0.85 32.07
C GLU A 544 22.57 1.14 33.49
N THR A 545 22.26 2.34 33.99
CA THR A 545 22.61 2.78 35.34
C THR A 545 21.45 3.54 36.01
N PRO A 546 21.41 3.61 37.34
CA PRO A 546 20.30 4.27 38.05
C PRO A 546 20.25 5.78 37.84
N GLU A 547 21.35 6.37 37.39
CA GLU A 547 21.41 7.74 36.89
C GLU A 547 20.58 7.88 35.62
N SER A 548 20.87 7.05 34.61
CA SER A 548 20.13 7.07 33.34
C SER A 548 18.65 6.79 33.53
N PHE A 549 18.28 5.99 34.53
CA PHE A 549 16.88 5.74 34.88
C PHE A 549 16.21 6.97 35.50
N MET A 550 16.80 7.58 36.54
CA MET A 550 16.21 8.79 37.15
C MET A 550 16.14 9.95 36.15
N GLU A 551 17.16 10.10 35.30
CA GLU A 551 17.19 11.08 34.22
C GLU A 551 16.08 10.82 33.19
N TYR A 552 15.90 9.57 32.78
CA TYR A 552 14.82 9.16 31.90
C TYR A 552 13.44 9.49 32.50
N VAL A 553 13.22 9.17 33.79
CA VAL A 553 11.97 9.47 34.50
C VAL A 553 11.68 10.97 34.50
N ILE A 554 12.67 11.81 34.80
CA ILE A 554 12.50 13.27 34.80
C ILE A 554 12.16 13.77 33.39
N ALA A 555 12.89 13.30 32.38
CA ALA A 555 12.72 13.76 31.00
C ALA A 555 11.39 13.33 30.38
N ILE A 556 10.94 12.09 30.61
CA ILE A 556 9.69 11.60 30.03
C ILE A 556 8.46 12.17 30.74
N ASN A 557 8.56 12.42 32.04
CA ASN A 557 7.45 12.99 32.78
C ASN A 557 7.29 14.48 32.50
N GLY A 558 8.37 15.26 32.30
CA GLY A 558 8.29 16.68 31.92
C GLY A 558 7.29 17.47 32.78
N GLU A 559 6.24 18.01 32.16
CA GLU A 559 5.13 18.72 32.82
C GLU A 559 4.31 17.87 33.81
N TYR A 560 4.33 16.54 33.67
CA TYR A 560 3.65 15.58 34.54
C TYR A 560 4.50 15.15 35.74
N LEU A 561 5.76 15.57 35.83
CA LEU A 561 6.58 15.30 37.01
C LEU A 561 5.89 15.90 38.24
N LYS A 562 5.83 15.15 39.34
CA LYS A 562 5.25 15.61 40.60
C LYS A 562 6.24 15.47 41.73
N LEU A 563 6.38 16.54 42.49
CA LEU A 563 7.18 16.58 43.71
C LEU A 563 6.27 16.53 44.93
N TYR A 564 6.68 15.72 45.89
CA TYR A 564 5.96 15.50 47.14
C TYR A 564 6.86 15.89 48.32
N GLN A 565 6.20 16.20 49.43
CA GLN A 565 6.83 16.47 50.72
C GLN A 565 6.12 15.68 51.82
N GLY A 566 6.83 15.34 52.89
CA GLY A 566 6.31 14.57 54.02
C GLY A 566 5.90 13.15 53.63
N ARG A 567 5.31 12.43 54.59
CA ARG A 567 4.78 11.07 54.34
C ARG A 567 3.63 11.10 53.33
N GLN A 568 3.71 10.27 52.31
CA GLN A 568 2.68 10.09 51.29
C GLN A 568 2.12 8.67 51.29
N GLU A 569 0.81 8.54 51.15
CA GLU A 569 0.13 7.26 50.90
C GLU A 569 -0.47 7.34 49.50
N TYR A 570 -0.13 6.40 48.62
CA TYR A 570 -0.49 6.47 47.22
C TYR A 570 -0.99 5.11 46.69
N SER A 571 -1.93 5.17 45.76
CA SER A 571 -2.50 4.00 45.09
C SER A 571 -2.27 4.12 43.59
N PHE A 572 -1.38 3.30 43.05
CA PHE A 572 -1.13 3.19 41.61
C PHE A 572 -2.16 2.25 41.00
N THR A 573 -3.09 2.77 40.19
CA THR A 573 -4.20 1.99 39.60
C THR A 573 -4.00 1.80 38.10
N TYR A 574 -4.20 0.57 37.60
CA TYR A 574 -3.95 0.21 36.20
C TYR A 574 -5.19 -0.36 35.51
N TYR A 575 -5.48 0.10 34.30
CA TYR A 575 -6.56 -0.48 33.49
C TYR A 575 -6.18 -1.86 32.94
N PHE A 576 -4.92 -1.99 32.50
CA PHE A 576 -4.28 -3.21 32.03
C PHE A 576 -3.02 -3.51 32.87
N PRO A 577 -3.18 -4.11 34.07
CA PRO A 577 -2.03 -4.39 34.94
C PRO A 577 -1.05 -5.37 34.28
N ARG A 578 0.24 -5.06 34.39
CA ARG A 578 1.34 -5.96 33.98
C ARG A 578 1.74 -6.90 35.11
N PRO A 579 2.42 -8.02 34.83
CA PRO A 579 2.76 -9.01 35.87
C PRO A 579 3.70 -8.46 36.94
N GLU A 580 4.61 -7.56 36.57
CA GLU A 580 5.68 -7.07 37.45
C GLU A 580 5.90 -5.57 37.28
N TYR A 581 6.11 -4.90 38.42
CA TYR A 581 6.37 -3.46 38.51
C TYR A 581 7.59 -3.17 39.36
N VAL A 582 8.25 -2.04 39.07
CA VAL A 582 9.24 -1.40 39.94
C VAL A 582 8.57 -0.17 40.56
N VAL A 583 8.40 -0.18 41.89
CA VAL A 583 7.98 0.97 42.67
C VAL A 583 9.23 1.66 43.19
N PHE A 584 9.39 2.95 42.89
CA PHE A 584 10.62 3.67 43.20
C PHE A 584 10.37 5.05 43.78
N ALA A 585 11.39 5.61 44.43
CA ALA A 585 11.41 6.99 44.89
C ALA A 585 12.83 7.55 44.92
N PHE A 586 12.96 8.85 44.67
CA PHE A 586 14.22 9.60 44.82
C PHE A 586 13.95 11.09 45.09
N GLY A 587 14.88 11.74 45.79
CA GLY A 587 14.87 13.17 46.06
C GLY A 587 15.19 13.97 44.80
N TYR A 588 14.42 15.03 44.56
CA TYR A 588 14.63 15.93 43.43
C TYR A 588 14.30 17.37 43.81
N ASN A 589 15.24 18.28 43.58
CA ASN A 589 15.05 19.70 43.79
C ASN A 589 15.85 20.49 42.73
N GLY A 590 15.45 20.34 41.47
CA GLY A 590 16.12 20.90 40.29
C GLY A 590 17.37 20.13 39.85
N GLU A 591 17.85 19.24 40.72
CA GLU A 591 18.76 18.14 40.42
C GLU A 591 18.40 16.96 41.33
N ILE A 592 18.93 15.78 41.02
CA ILE A 592 18.77 14.59 41.89
C ILE A 592 19.49 14.87 43.21
N THR A 593 18.77 14.76 44.34
CA THR A 593 19.27 15.08 45.68
C THR A 593 19.51 13.86 46.58
N SER A 594 18.99 12.67 46.24
CA SER A 594 19.20 11.44 47.02
C SER A 594 19.60 10.24 46.15
N ASP A 595 19.81 9.11 46.82
CA ASP A 595 19.89 7.79 46.19
C ASP A 595 18.52 7.36 45.59
N LEU A 596 18.53 6.35 44.72
CA LEU A 596 17.32 5.73 44.19
C LEU A 596 16.89 4.54 45.08
N TYR A 597 15.65 4.59 45.57
CA TYR A 597 15.04 3.55 46.41
C TYR A 597 14.05 2.75 45.58
N MET A 598 14.12 1.41 45.60
CA MET A 598 13.28 0.56 44.74
C MET A 598 12.76 -0.71 45.42
N LYS A 599 11.54 -1.09 45.02
CA LYS A 599 10.95 -2.40 45.28
C LYS A 599 10.39 -2.99 43.99
N ARG A 600 10.58 -4.30 43.80
CA ARG A 600 9.86 -5.07 42.79
C ARG A 600 8.56 -5.58 43.38
N VAL A 601 7.47 -5.46 42.63
CA VAL A 601 6.16 -5.98 43.00
C VAL A 601 5.66 -6.92 41.91
N ASN A 602 5.32 -8.15 42.28
CA ASN A 602 4.63 -9.09 41.40
C ASN A 602 3.13 -9.00 41.65
N MET A 603 2.40 -8.49 40.66
CA MET A 603 0.95 -8.26 40.74
C MET A 603 0.15 -9.58 40.81
N SER A 604 0.69 -10.68 40.29
CA SER A 604 -0.01 -11.97 40.25
C SER A 604 0.10 -12.74 41.58
N THR A 605 1.22 -12.60 42.27
CA THR A 605 1.48 -13.32 43.54
C THR A 605 1.36 -12.43 44.77
N GLY A 606 1.39 -11.11 44.61
CA GLY A 606 1.52 -10.13 45.70
C GLY A 606 2.91 -10.11 46.33
N GLU A 607 3.90 -10.78 45.72
CA GLU A 607 5.27 -10.81 46.22
C GLU A 607 5.94 -9.44 46.06
N VAL A 608 6.62 -9.00 47.12
CA VAL A 608 7.40 -7.76 47.14
C VAL A 608 8.85 -8.10 47.44
N THR A 609 9.75 -7.70 46.55
CA THR A 609 11.19 -7.92 46.70
C THR A 609 11.91 -6.59 46.82
N ASP A 610 12.75 -6.44 47.84
CA ASP A 610 13.68 -5.31 47.92
C ASP A 610 14.69 -5.39 46.78
N MET A 611 14.75 -4.33 45.97
CA MET A 611 15.77 -4.21 44.92
C MET A 611 17.02 -3.45 45.40
N GLY A 612 16.96 -2.86 46.60
CA GLY A 612 18.07 -2.16 47.24
C GLY A 612 18.03 -0.64 47.06
N ILE A 613 19.12 0.01 47.48
CA ILE A 613 19.37 1.44 47.32
C ILE A 613 20.51 1.59 46.31
N VAL A 614 20.34 2.46 45.32
CA VAL A 614 21.43 2.79 44.41
C VAL A 614 22.04 4.14 44.77
N PRO A 615 23.36 4.20 45.08
CA PRO A 615 24.05 5.43 45.43
C PRO A 615 23.98 6.54 44.37
N ARG A 616 23.75 7.77 44.85
CA ARG A 616 23.69 9.03 44.08
C ARG A 616 25.02 9.46 43.48
N GLU A 617 26.17 9.09 44.07
CA GLU A 617 27.52 9.59 43.71
C GLU A 617 27.92 9.40 42.23
N THR A 618 27.12 8.68 41.45
CA THR A 618 27.34 8.43 40.02
C THR A 618 26.53 9.39 39.10
N ALA A 619 25.48 10.08 39.60
CA ALA A 619 24.54 10.94 38.83
C ALA A 619 25.07 12.34 38.43
N GLN A 620 26.19 12.78 38.99
CA GLN A 620 26.69 14.16 38.79
C GLN A 620 27.24 14.44 37.38
N LYS A 621 27.46 13.42 36.53
CA LYS A 621 28.22 13.58 35.27
C LYS A 621 27.47 14.21 34.09
N TYR A 622 26.13 14.30 34.11
CA TYR A 622 25.40 14.97 33.03
C TYR A 622 25.38 16.49 33.19
N PHE A 623 25.20 17.00 34.42
CA PHE A 623 25.19 18.45 34.71
C PHE A 623 26.54 19.13 34.46
N GLU A 624 27.65 18.40 34.54
CA GLU A 624 28.98 18.91 34.16
C GLU A 624 29.21 18.92 32.63
N SER A 625 28.46 18.12 31.86
CA SER A 625 28.69 17.91 30.41
C SER A 625 27.99 18.90 29.49
N ARG A 626 27.13 19.78 30.04
CA ARG A 626 26.44 20.88 29.33
C ARG A 626 26.96 22.29 29.68
N ARG A 627 28.12 22.39 30.36
CA ARG A 627 28.82 23.68 30.56
C ARG A 627 29.58 24.14 29.31
#